data_AF-A0A5R8MX83-F1
#
_entry.id   AF-A0A5R8MX83-F1
#
_cell.length_a   1.000
_cell.length_b   1.000
_cell.length_c   1.000
_cell.angle_alpha   90.00
_cell.angle_beta   90.00
_cell.angle_gamma   90.00
#
_symmetry.space_group_name_H-M   'P 1'
#
loop_
_entity.id
_entity.type
_entity.pdbx_description
1 polymer ?
#
loop_
_entity_poly.entity_id
_entity_poly.type
_entity_poly.pdbx_seq_one_letter_code
_entity_poly.pdbx_strand_id
1 'polypeptide(L)'
;MSGCSDGSECTAIGTPVGVSVRVKAPIAASAETAEMQVCWDGACKPARAELRVSQETGEGGCDGDTCEATAVPTDDKVGFATVPGLPKQPVEVRLTLRGSEPVAEHTLTVTPKGRFPNGPECGEGGPNVVLTVEADGTVRES
;
A
#
# COMPACT_ATOMS: atom_id res chain seq x y z
N MET A 1 3.57 36.46 -32.02
CA MET A 1 3.04 36.17 -30.67
C MET A 1 3.32 34.71 -30.42
N SER A 2 4.36 34.40 -29.64
CA SER A 2 4.77 33.03 -29.37
C SER A 2 4.03 32.57 -28.12
N GLY A 3 3.11 31.63 -28.30
CA GLY A 3 2.30 31.05 -27.23
C GLY A 3 3.15 30.23 -26.27
N CYS A 4 2.76 30.31 -25.00
CA CYS A 4 3.40 29.71 -23.83
C CYS A 4 3.70 28.21 -24.03
N SER A 5 4.86 27.77 -23.55
CA SER A 5 5.16 26.35 -23.37
C SER A 5 4.22 25.78 -22.31
N ASP A 6 3.41 24.80 -22.71
CA ASP A 6 2.59 23.96 -21.84
C ASP A 6 3.55 23.05 -21.04
N GLY A 7 4.11 23.58 -19.94
CA GLY A 7 4.78 22.76 -18.96
C GLY A 7 3.72 22.15 -18.06
N SER A 8 3.40 20.87 -18.25
CA SER A 8 2.49 20.14 -17.35
C SER A 8 2.86 20.41 -15.90
N GLU A 9 2.00 21.09 -15.15
CA GLU A 9 2.25 21.40 -13.75
C GLU A 9 2.15 20.11 -12.93
N CYS A 10 3.31 19.55 -12.57
CA CYS A 10 3.38 18.36 -11.72
C CYS A 10 2.78 18.67 -10.35
N THR A 11 1.77 17.90 -9.93
CA THR A 11 1.20 18.09 -8.60
C THR A 11 2.20 17.68 -7.52
N ALA A 12 2.18 18.34 -6.36
CA ALA A 12 3.08 18.04 -5.24
C ALA A 12 2.68 16.78 -4.43
N ILE A 13 2.19 15.73 -5.10
CA ILE A 13 1.80 14.47 -4.45
C ILE A 13 3.04 13.56 -4.30
N GLY A 14 3.45 13.32 -3.06
CA GLY A 14 4.51 12.37 -2.73
C GLY A 14 4.01 10.92 -2.68
N THR A 15 4.82 9.98 -3.18
CA THR A 15 4.60 8.55 -2.92
C THR A 15 5.30 8.16 -1.62
N PRO A 16 4.60 7.56 -0.64
CA PRO A 16 5.21 7.17 0.61
C PRO A 16 6.18 6.00 0.43
N VAL A 17 7.27 6.01 1.23
CA VAL A 17 8.29 4.96 1.24
C VAL A 17 7.91 3.88 2.24
N GLY A 18 7.65 2.66 1.78
CA GLY A 18 7.24 1.59 2.70
C GLY A 18 6.50 0.42 2.08
N VAL A 19 5.76 -0.30 2.93
CA VAL A 19 5.02 -1.51 2.58
C VAL A 19 3.54 -1.27 2.83
N SER A 20 2.73 -1.37 1.78
CA SER A 20 1.28 -1.48 1.92
C SER A 20 0.91 -2.94 2.15
N VAL A 21 -0.01 -3.19 3.07
CA VAL A 21 -0.53 -4.53 3.35
C VAL A 21 -2.02 -4.52 3.08
N ARG A 22 -2.49 -5.47 2.28
CA ARG A 22 -3.89 -5.79 2.06
C ARG A 22 -4.13 -7.17 2.62
N VAL A 23 -5.19 -7.33 3.40
CA VAL A 23 -5.60 -8.61 3.98
C VAL A 23 -7.01 -8.88 3.50
N LYS A 24 -7.19 -10.01 2.83
CA LYS A 24 -8.49 -10.45 2.35
C LYS A 24 -9.31 -11.10 3.45
N ALA A 25 -10.63 -10.96 3.37
CA ALA A 25 -11.52 -11.82 4.13
C ALA A 25 -11.26 -13.31 3.78
N PRO A 26 -11.40 -14.25 4.73
CA PRO A 26 -11.85 -14.05 6.11
C PRO A 26 -10.74 -13.66 7.09
N ILE A 27 -9.46 -13.76 6.70
CA ILE A 27 -8.31 -13.51 7.59
C ILE A 27 -8.33 -12.08 8.16
N ALA A 28 -8.79 -11.13 7.35
CA ALA A 28 -8.95 -9.74 7.74
C ALA A 28 -9.82 -9.54 9.00
N ALA A 29 -10.80 -10.41 9.25
CA ALA A 29 -11.68 -10.30 10.41
C ALA A 29 -10.90 -10.37 11.74
N SER A 30 -9.85 -11.19 11.79
CA SER A 30 -9.03 -11.40 12.99
C SER A 30 -7.75 -10.56 13.02
N ALA A 31 -7.34 -9.96 11.90
CA ALA A 31 -6.12 -9.17 11.81
C ALA A 31 -6.36 -7.68 12.15
N GLU A 32 -5.67 -7.16 13.15
CA GLU A 32 -5.70 -5.75 13.56
C GLU A 32 -4.44 -5.01 13.12
N THR A 33 -3.30 -5.69 13.10
CA THR A 33 -2.00 -5.09 12.77
C THR A 33 -1.18 -6.01 11.87
N ALA A 34 -0.31 -5.41 11.07
CA ALA A 34 0.75 -6.08 10.34
C ALA A 34 2.10 -5.59 10.87
N GLU A 35 2.79 -6.44 11.62
CA GLU A 35 4.15 -6.21 12.06
C GLU A 35 5.14 -6.81 11.07
N MET A 36 6.21 -6.08 10.76
CA MET A 36 7.18 -6.50 9.76
C MET A 36 8.60 -6.27 10.25
N GLN A 37 9.49 -7.21 9.91
CA GLN A 37 10.92 -6.95 9.81
C GLN A 37 11.30 -6.91 8.34
N VAL A 38 11.80 -5.77 7.87
CA VAL A 38 12.22 -5.58 6.49
C VAL A 38 13.74 -5.55 6.45
N CYS A 39 14.35 -6.56 5.84
CA CYS A 39 15.78 -6.82 5.91
C CYS A 39 16.46 -6.62 4.55
N TRP A 40 17.53 -5.83 4.54
CA TRP A 40 18.43 -5.63 3.42
C TRP A 40 19.82 -5.24 3.93
N ASP A 41 20.86 -5.48 3.13
CA ASP A 41 22.26 -5.16 3.47
C ASP A 41 22.70 -5.66 4.86
N GLY A 42 22.18 -6.83 5.29
CA GLY A 42 22.49 -7.44 6.59
C GLY A 42 21.82 -6.78 7.81
N ALA A 43 20.95 -5.79 7.61
CA ALA A 43 20.21 -5.13 8.69
C ALA A 43 18.70 -5.25 8.47
N CYS A 44 17.94 -5.36 9.58
CA CYS A 44 16.48 -5.39 9.56
C CYS A 44 15.93 -4.12 10.19
N LYS A 45 14.90 -3.54 9.56
CA LYS A 45 14.15 -2.42 10.13
C LYS A 45 12.75 -2.89 10.52
N PRO A 46 12.32 -2.64 11.77
CA PRO A 46 10.95 -2.90 12.16
C PRO A 46 10.01 -1.91 11.49
N ALA A 47 8.85 -2.39 11.07
CA ALA A 47 7.79 -1.57 10.51
C ALA A 47 6.44 -2.12 10.98
N ARG A 48 5.45 -1.24 11.17
CA ARG A 48 4.12 -1.63 11.65
C ARG A 48 3.04 -0.86 10.90
N ALA A 49 2.03 -1.57 10.45
CA ALA A 49 0.81 -1.00 9.89
C ALA A 49 -0.38 -1.33 10.79
N GLU A 50 -1.17 -0.30 11.11
CA GLU A 50 -2.53 -0.49 11.61
C GLU A 50 -3.43 -0.87 10.43
N LEU A 51 -4.20 -1.95 10.58
CA LEU A 51 -5.11 -2.43 9.55
C LEU A 51 -6.50 -1.82 9.77
N ARG A 52 -7.01 -1.14 8.75
CA ARG A 52 -8.35 -0.55 8.74
C ARG A 52 -9.21 -1.21 7.69
N VAL A 53 -10.51 -1.22 7.91
CA VAL A 53 -11.47 -1.71 6.92
C VAL A 53 -11.27 -0.97 5.61
N SER A 54 -11.11 -1.74 4.53
CA SER A 54 -11.04 -1.18 3.19
C SER A 54 -12.42 -0.70 2.77
N GLN A 55 -12.45 0.34 1.95
CA GLN A 55 -13.67 0.89 1.39
C GLN A 55 -13.68 0.67 -0.12
N GLU A 56 -14.87 0.48 -0.66
CA GLU A 56 -15.12 0.50 -2.09
C GLU A 56 -16.14 1.58 -2.43
N THR A 57 -16.16 1.97 -3.70
CA THR A 57 -17.16 2.90 -4.21
C THR A 57 -18.47 2.12 -4.38
N GLY A 58 -19.47 2.48 -3.57
CA GLY A 58 -20.83 1.98 -3.70
C GLY A 58 -21.61 2.73 -4.76
N GLU A 59 -22.93 2.74 -4.60
CA GLU A 59 -23.84 3.46 -5.49
C GLU A 59 -23.49 4.95 -5.54
N GLY A 60 -23.63 5.51 -6.75
CA GLY A 60 -23.38 6.90 -7.05
C GLY A 60 -24.13 7.32 -8.31
N GLY A 61 -24.32 8.63 -8.44
CA GLY A 61 -25.04 9.23 -9.55
C GLY A 61 -24.62 10.67 -9.75
N CYS A 62 -25.00 11.24 -10.89
CA CYS A 62 -24.77 12.64 -11.17
C CYS A 62 -26.11 13.34 -11.46
N ASP A 63 -26.31 14.51 -10.86
CA ASP A 63 -27.35 15.46 -11.23
C ASP A 63 -26.68 16.67 -11.89
N GLY A 64 -26.83 16.77 -13.22
CA GLY A 64 -26.05 17.71 -14.03
C GLY A 64 -24.54 17.49 -13.88
N ASP A 65 -23.82 18.55 -13.48
CA ASP A 65 -22.37 18.54 -13.26
C ASP A 65 -21.96 18.13 -11.83
N THR A 66 -22.93 17.85 -10.94
CA THR A 66 -22.64 17.41 -9.57
C THR A 66 -22.76 15.90 -9.48
N CYS A 67 -21.70 15.24 -9.05
CA CYS A 67 -21.68 13.79 -8.85
C CYS A 67 -21.49 13.43 -7.39
N GLU A 68 -22.20 12.40 -6.94
CA GLU A 68 -22.08 11.80 -5.62
C GLU A 68 -21.74 10.31 -5.73
N ALA A 69 -21.02 9.82 -4.73
CA ALA A 69 -20.76 8.40 -4.56
C ALA A 69 -20.65 8.09 -3.07
N THR A 70 -21.16 6.93 -2.67
CA THR A 70 -21.09 6.48 -1.28
C THR A 70 -19.87 5.59 -1.08
N ALA A 71 -19.14 5.77 0.03
CA ALA A 71 -18.10 4.83 0.45
C ALA A 71 -18.73 3.67 1.22
N VAL A 72 -18.54 2.44 0.75
CA VAL A 72 -19.09 1.22 1.37
C VAL A 72 -17.94 0.44 2.02
N PRO A 73 -18.04 0.07 3.32
CA PRO A 73 -17.06 -0.81 3.95
C PRO A 73 -17.06 -2.20 3.32
N THR A 74 -15.88 -2.76 3.11
CA THR A 74 -15.67 -4.15 2.67
C THR A 74 -15.30 -5.04 3.87
N ASP A 75 -15.23 -6.36 3.66
CA ASP A 75 -14.69 -7.28 4.67
C ASP A 75 -13.14 -7.36 4.66
N ASP A 76 -12.50 -6.71 3.70
CA ASP A 76 -11.04 -6.65 3.58
C ASP A 76 -10.46 -5.56 4.49
N LYS A 77 -9.17 -5.68 4.82
CA LYS A 77 -8.43 -4.63 5.52
C LYS A 77 -7.19 -4.18 4.75
N VAL A 78 -6.83 -2.92 4.94
CA VAL A 78 -5.63 -2.31 4.37
C VAL A 78 -4.86 -1.51 5.41
N GLY A 79 -3.54 -1.47 5.25
CA GLY A 79 -2.63 -0.67 6.06
C GLY A 79 -1.38 -0.27 5.30
N PHE A 80 -0.63 0.67 5.87
CA PHE A 80 0.65 1.09 5.33
C PHE A 80 1.66 1.23 6.47
N ALA A 81 2.83 0.63 6.30
CA ALA A 81 3.95 0.75 7.20
C ALA A 81 5.08 1.52 6.51
N THR A 82 5.48 2.65 7.10
CA THR A 82 6.63 3.43 6.63
C THR A 82 7.92 2.67 6.91
N VAL A 83 8.80 2.56 5.91
CA VAL A 83 10.11 1.91 6.03
C VAL A 83 11.19 2.87 5.56
N PRO A 84 11.80 3.67 6.47
CA PRO A 84 12.78 4.67 6.07
C PRO A 84 13.97 4.06 5.33
N GLY A 85 14.31 4.62 4.18
CA GLY A 85 15.45 4.17 3.36
C GLY A 85 15.23 2.82 2.66
N LEU A 86 13.98 2.38 2.48
CA LEU A 86 13.67 1.20 1.68
C LEU A 86 14.30 1.31 0.28
N PRO A 87 15.11 0.34 -0.16
CA PRO A 87 15.79 0.42 -1.46
C PRO A 87 14.93 -0.13 -2.61
N LYS A 88 15.28 0.22 -3.85
CA LYS A 88 14.72 -0.37 -5.08
C LYS A 88 15.45 -1.64 -5.50
N GLN A 89 15.62 -2.57 -4.56
CA GLN A 89 16.29 -3.87 -4.76
C GLN A 89 15.58 -4.95 -3.94
N PRO A 90 15.86 -6.25 -4.16
CA PRO A 90 15.26 -7.31 -3.36
C PRO A 90 15.48 -7.11 -1.87
N VAL A 91 14.41 -7.20 -1.08
CA VAL A 91 14.43 -7.17 0.39
C VAL A 91 13.66 -8.37 0.93
N GLU A 92 14.11 -8.93 2.04
CA GLU A 92 13.34 -9.95 2.78
C GLU A 92 12.35 -9.23 3.70
N VAL A 93 11.09 -9.63 3.65
CA VAL A 93 10.05 -9.18 4.57
C VAL A 93 9.60 -10.36 5.40
N ARG A 94 9.65 -10.21 6.72
CA ARG A 94 9.02 -11.13 7.67
C ARG A 94 7.78 -10.45 8.21
N LEU A 95 6.62 -10.90 7.74
CA LEU A 95 5.30 -10.34 8.07
C LEU A 95 4.64 -11.20 9.14
N THR A 96 4.14 -10.55 10.20
CA THR A 96 3.28 -11.16 11.21
C THR A 96 1.97 -10.37 11.28
N LEU A 97 0.85 -11.04 11.03
CA LEU A 97 -0.48 -10.50 11.30
C LEU A 97 -0.86 -10.80 12.74
N ARG A 98 -1.33 -9.78 13.47
CA ARG A 98 -1.81 -9.93 14.85
C ARG A 98 -3.22 -9.39 15.03
N GLY A 99 -3.99 -10.07 15.86
CA GLY A 99 -5.18 -9.53 16.54
C GLY A 99 -5.12 -9.89 18.02
N SER A 100 -6.26 -10.31 18.58
CA SER A 100 -6.32 -10.86 19.96
C SER A 100 -5.41 -12.08 20.16
N GLU A 101 -5.23 -12.87 19.10
CA GLU A 101 -4.29 -13.99 19.01
C GLU A 101 -3.40 -13.80 17.76
N PRO A 102 -2.24 -14.48 17.66
CA PRO A 102 -1.46 -14.52 16.42
C PRO A 102 -2.30 -15.06 15.25
N VAL A 103 -2.29 -14.36 14.11
CA VAL A 103 -3.16 -14.69 12.97
C VAL A 103 -2.40 -15.46 11.88
N ALA A 104 -1.27 -14.92 11.43
CA ALA A 104 -0.46 -15.53 10.38
C ALA A 104 0.98 -15.00 10.40
N GLU A 105 1.91 -15.80 9.91
CA GLU A 105 3.32 -15.42 9.76
C GLU A 105 3.84 -15.84 8.39
N HIS A 106 4.54 -14.94 7.71
CA HIS A 106 5.08 -15.16 6.38
C HIS A 106 6.47 -14.57 6.25
N THR A 107 7.31 -15.22 5.46
CA THR A 107 8.59 -14.67 5.01
C THR A 107 8.62 -14.71 3.49
N LEU A 108 8.91 -13.58 2.86
CA LEU A 108 8.94 -13.43 1.41
C LEU A 108 9.99 -12.42 0.98
N THR A 109 10.55 -12.62 -0.21
CA THR A 109 11.42 -11.63 -0.85
C THR A 109 10.60 -10.83 -1.85
N VAL A 110 10.67 -9.50 -1.76
CA VAL A 110 9.97 -8.58 -2.68
C VAL A 110 10.91 -7.51 -3.19
N THR A 111 10.58 -6.89 -4.32
CA THR A 111 11.39 -5.82 -4.89
C THR A 111 10.58 -4.52 -4.92
N PRO A 112 10.78 -3.61 -3.96
CA PRO A 112 10.13 -2.31 -3.96
C PRO A 112 10.45 -1.52 -5.23
N LYS A 113 9.46 -0.80 -5.74
CA LYS A 113 9.55 -0.02 -6.97
C LYS A 113 9.15 1.41 -6.67
N GLY A 114 9.82 2.38 -7.28
CA GLY A 114 9.28 3.73 -7.28
C GLY A 114 8.04 3.78 -8.17
N ARG A 115 7.19 4.76 -7.88
CA ARG A 115 5.92 4.99 -8.59
C ARG A 115 5.93 6.41 -9.16
N PHE A 116 5.14 6.64 -10.19
CA PHE A 116 5.04 7.93 -10.86
C PHE A 116 3.60 8.44 -10.68
N PRO A 117 3.22 8.92 -9.48
CA PRO A 117 1.83 9.30 -9.20
C PRO A 117 1.35 10.46 -10.09
N ASN A 118 2.28 11.27 -10.60
CA ASN A 118 2.02 12.43 -11.47
C ASN A 118 2.50 12.22 -12.91
N GLY A 119 2.80 10.98 -13.31
CA GLY A 119 3.40 10.69 -14.61
C GLY A 119 4.94 10.65 -14.60
N PRO A 120 5.58 9.92 -15.52
CA PRO A 120 7.05 9.78 -15.59
C PRO A 120 7.82 11.10 -15.71
N GLU A 121 7.24 12.09 -16.37
CA GLU A 121 7.77 13.43 -16.56
C GLU A 121 7.89 14.24 -15.27
N CYS A 122 7.14 13.85 -14.23
CA CYS A 122 7.05 14.55 -12.94
C CYS A 122 7.97 13.98 -11.86
N GLY A 123 8.86 13.06 -12.24
CA GLY A 123 9.80 12.42 -11.32
C GLY A 123 9.20 11.23 -10.57
N GLU A 124 10.09 10.35 -10.14
CA GLU A 124 9.75 9.13 -9.41
C GLU A 124 9.51 9.45 -7.93
N GLY A 125 8.41 8.94 -7.38
CA GLY A 125 8.14 8.95 -5.96
C GLY A 125 8.94 7.90 -5.18
N GLY A 126 8.78 7.92 -3.85
CA GLY A 126 9.45 6.98 -2.96
C GLY A 126 9.15 5.51 -3.27
N PRO A 127 10.12 4.59 -3.06
CA PRO A 127 9.91 3.17 -3.32
C PRO A 127 8.88 2.56 -2.38
N ASN A 128 7.98 1.75 -2.94
CA ASN A 128 7.03 0.98 -2.16
C ASN A 128 6.74 -0.39 -2.78
N VAL A 129 6.06 -1.21 -2.00
CA VAL A 129 5.54 -2.51 -2.41
C VAL A 129 4.17 -2.73 -1.78
N VAL A 130 3.31 -3.49 -2.45
CA VAL A 130 2.04 -3.94 -1.90
C VAL A 130 2.14 -5.44 -1.64
N LEU A 131 1.85 -5.85 -0.42
CA LEU A 131 1.67 -7.24 -0.04
C LEU A 131 0.18 -7.52 0.09
N THR A 132 -0.31 -8.56 -0.57
CA THR A 132 -1.69 -9.03 -0.41
C THR A 132 -1.65 -10.40 0.26
N VAL A 133 -2.27 -10.49 1.43
CA VAL A 133 -2.59 -11.75 2.13
C VAL A 133 -3.95 -12.19 1.60
N GLU A 134 -3.97 -13.25 0.82
CA GLU A 134 -5.15 -13.79 0.16
C GLU A 134 -6.04 -14.56 1.15
N ALA A 135 -7.27 -14.85 0.71
CA ALA A 135 -8.27 -15.53 1.54
C ALA A 135 -7.83 -16.92 2.04
N ASP A 136 -6.93 -17.58 1.30
CA ASP A 136 -6.35 -18.88 1.64
C ASP A 136 -5.11 -18.79 2.54
N GLY A 137 -4.69 -17.58 2.91
CA GLY A 137 -3.51 -17.31 3.73
C GLY A 137 -2.21 -17.26 2.94
N THR A 138 -2.22 -17.37 1.62
CA THR A 138 -1.02 -17.12 0.81
C THR A 138 -0.71 -15.61 0.75
N VAL A 139 0.57 -15.28 0.55
CA VAL A 139 1.01 -13.87 0.41
C VAL A 139 1.69 -13.66 -0.92
N ARG A 140 1.33 -12.57 -1.60
CA ARG A 140 1.97 -12.16 -2.86
C ARG A 140 2.27 -10.67 -2.92
N GLU A 141 3.28 -10.31 -3.69
CA GLU A 141 3.49 -8.95 -4.19
C GLU A 141 2.35 -8.59 -5.18
N SER A 142 1.83 -7.36 -5.10
CA SER A 142 0.81 -6.81 -6.00
C SER A 142 1.25 -5.53 -6.69
#